data_AF-A0A1D8IPY3-F1
#
_entry.id   AF-A0A1D8IPY3-F1
#
_cell.length_a   1.000
_cell.length_b   1.000
_cell.length_c   1.000
_cell.angle_alpha   90.00
_cell.angle_beta   90.00
_cell.angle_gamma   90.00
#
_symmetry.space_group_name_H-M   'P 1'
#
loop_
_entity.id
_entity.type
_entity.pdbx_description
1 polymer ?
#
loop_
_entity_poly.entity_id
_entity_poly.type
_entity_poly.pdbx_seq_one_letter_code
_entity_poly.pdbx_strand_id
1 'polypeptide(L)'
;MNHRAINAEKVLVLGDDTRSFLSIVRSLGRQGLEVHASPFNFRAPALKSRYIKRIHWLPYYLGDGSEWLNAIKQLLLKESYKLIIPCDERTLLPLHWHRDEIGKIAGIAIPAANGVEIFFDKHKTRLLADSLGIPIAKGGYLSPDDNLKQLIAETGLPMAIKPTASYTADRLYSRNKIIIAYDETAVQAGLEAARDQPHIYEGFFPGQGVGLSILAHKGNVLQAFEHHRVHELQGASYYRVSASISPPLMDAVQKMMQATQYTGIAMTEFRINHETSEWILLEINARPWGSLPLPIALGIDFPFRWYQLLTHGVEIPMQNYRIGIYGRNLIPDIRYLRAQLQALRRQPLRLTRFMLSTISEYLRIFTKREVHDVFVIDDPAPVWQELRIILRDIFTRMSTHLSVWGRFRDRRLLTKALALQDTAEIAVVCQGNICRSPFAGAFLENALSQSMTSRFQVRSYGNLPREGITSPANALQAAKSYGIDLTRHRSRHFTHEAATRAQLIIVFDEINRRWIDERYPTLRVPILFLGSFGTHDRTIADPDGGTPTQFDQTYRLIAEATTGLAGRICNG
;
A
#
# COMPACT_ATOMS: atom_id res chain seq x y z
N MET A 1 -9.25 37.26 -1.54
CA MET A 1 -10.26 36.49 -0.78
C MET A 1 -10.05 36.71 0.71
N ASN A 2 -11.12 36.97 1.47
CA ASN A 2 -11.03 37.18 2.92
C ASN A 2 -10.62 35.87 3.63
N HIS A 3 -9.52 35.90 4.40
CA HIS A 3 -9.01 34.74 5.17
C HIS A 3 -10.06 34.05 6.06
N ARG A 4 -11.15 34.74 6.43
CA ARG A 4 -12.24 34.17 7.23
C ARG A 4 -13.12 33.15 6.49
N ALA A 5 -13.20 33.18 5.15
CA ALA A 5 -14.08 32.29 4.38
C ALA A 5 -13.51 30.87 4.17
N ILE A 6 -12.17 30.73 4.10
CA ILE A 6 -11.49 29.44 3.91
C ILE A 6 -11.52 28.58 5.19
N ASN A 7 -11.57 29.22 6.37
CA ASN A 7 -11.53 28.54 7.67
C ASN A 7 -12.75 27.65 7.99
N ALA A 8 -13.76 27.58 7.12
CA ALA A 8 -14.97 26.78 7.33
C ALA A 8 -15.11 25.59 6.35
N GLU A 9 -14.25 25.48 5.33
CA GLU A 9 -14.39 24.43 4.32
C GLU A 9 -13.74 23.11 4.78
N LYS A 10 -14.49 22.02 4.61
CA LYS A 10 -14.07 20.65 5.00
C LYS A 10 -13.58 19.86 3.79
N VAL A 11 -12.49 19.13 3.99
CA VAL A 11 -11.94 18.19 3.00
C VAL A 11 -11.78 16.81 3.60
N LEU A 12 -12.07 15.78 2.80
CA LEU A 12 -11.83 14.38 3.17
C LEU A 12 -10.62 13.86 2.41
N VAL A 13 -9.57 13.47 3.12
CA VAL A 13 -8.35 12.90 2.54
C VAL A 13 -8.35 11.38 2.81
N LEU A 14 -8.29 10.58 1.75
CA LEU A 14 -8.30 9.12 1.84
C LEU A 14 -6.87 8.58 1.70
N GLY A 15 -6.39 7.83 2.69
CA GLY A 15 -5.03 7.30 2.75
C GLY A 15 -4.43 7.36 4.15
N ASP A 16 -3.17 6.92 4.29
CA ASP A 16 -2.50 6.84 5.60
C ASP A 16 -0.96 6.93 5.57
N ASP A 17 -0.34 7.13 4.41
CA ASP A 17 1.13 7.16 4.31
C ASP A 17 1.77 8.47 4.81
N THR A 18 3.05 8.41 5.14
CA THR A 18 3.85 9.58 5.57
C THR A 18 4.40 10.41 4.41
N ARG A 19 4.02 10.10 3.17
CA ARG A 19 4.50 10.72 1.94
C ARG A 19 3.41 11.59 1.32
N SER A 20 2.61 11.05 0.40
CA SER A 20 1.59 11.82 -0.31
C SER A 20 0.46 12.25 0.63
N PHE A 21 -0.04 11.33 1.46
CA PHE A 21 -1.18 11.59 2.35
C PHE A 21 -0.85 12.66 3.39
N LEU A 22 0.23 12.48 4.16
CA LEU A 22 0.65 13.45 5.17
C LEU A 22 0.98 14.83 4.57
N SER A 23 1.52 14.86 3.35
CA SER A 23 1.80 16.11 2.63
C SER A 23 0.54 16.89 2.31
N ILE A 24 -0.51 16.22 1.80
CA ILE A 24 -1.80 16.84 1.52
C ILE A 24 -2.44 17.35 2.81
N VAL A 25 -2.48 16.51 3.85
CA VAL A 25 -3.04 16.87 5.16
C VAL A 25 -2.38 18.15 5.71
N ARG A 26 -1.04 18.21 5.69
CA ARG A 26 -0.29 19.36 6.19
C ARG A 26 -0.48 20.60 5.32
N SER A 27 -0.45 20.46 4.00
CA SER A 27 -0.69 21.56 3.07
C SER A 27 -2.04 22.21 3.35
N LEU A 28 -3.13 21.44 3.27
CA LEU A 28 -4.49 21.96 3.42
C LEU A 28 -4.75 22.49 4.85
N GLY A 29 -4.26 21.78 5.87
CA GLY A 29 -4.40 22.22 7.26
C GLY A 29 -3.65 23.52 7.58
N ARG A 30 -2.49 23.78 6.95
CA ARG A 30 -1.76 25.05 7.09
C ARG A 30 -2.53 26.22 6.49
N GLN A 31 -3.37 25.96 5.50
CA GLN A 31 -4.23 26.96 4.85
C GLN A 31 -5.54 27.21 5.62
N GLY A 32 -5.75 26.52 6.74
CA GLY A 32 -6.91 26.69 7.61
C GLY A 32 -8.10 25.77 7.29
N LEU A 33 -7.97 24.85 6.33
CA LEU A 33 -9.03 23.91 5.99
C LEU A 33 -9.22 22.86 7.11
N GLU A 34 -10.47 22.47 7.35
CA GLU A 34 -10.78 21.36 8.26
C GLU A 34 -10.58 20.03 7.54
N VAL A 35 -9.47 19.36 7.87
CA VAL A 35 -9.07 18.10 7.24
C VAL A 35 -9.58 16.91 8.04
N HIS A 36 -10.43 16.10 7.42
CA HIS A 36 -10.80 14.78 7.90
C HIS A 36 -10.03 13.70 7.13
N ALA A 37 -9.76 12.56 7.78
CA ALA A 37 -9.04 11.44 7.21
C ALA A 37 -9.84 10.14 7.24
N SER A 38 -9.64 9.26 6.27
CA SER A 38 -10.10 7.87 6.32
C SER A 38 -8.97 6.93 5.91
N PRO A 39 -8.30 6.25 6.87
CA PRO A 39 -7.16 5.37 6.62
C PRO A 39 -7.58 3.91 6.40
N PHE A 40 -6.64 3.09 5.89
CA PHE A 40 -6.74 1.64 6.01
C PHE A 40 -6.08 1.16 7.31
N ASN A 41 -4.95 1.75 7.68
CA ASN A 41 -4.21 1.52 8.92
C ASN A 41 -4.45 2.65 9.93
N PHE A 42 -5.24 2.41 10.98
CA PHE A 42 -5.56 3.38 12.03
C PHE A 42 -4.43 3.62 13.03
N ARG A 43 -3.31 2.91 12.90
CA ARG A 43 -2.07 3.14 13.67
C ARG A 43 -0.98 3.83 12.85
N ALA A 44 -1.27 4.23 11.62
CA ALA A 44 -0.28 4.88 10.75
C ALA A 44 0.27 6.18 11.38
N PRO A 45 1.57 6.46 11.25
CA PRO A 45 2.18 7.67 11.84
C PRO A 45 1.53 8.98 11.39
N ALA A 46 1.11 9.05 10.13
CA ALA A 46 0.52 10.26 9.55
C ALA A 46 -0.76 10.71 10.29
N LEU A 47 -1.50 9.78 10.91
CA LEU A 47 -2.72 10.06 11.66
C LEU A 47 -2.48 10.83 12.97
N LYS A 48 -1.21 10.99 13.38
CA LYS A 48 -0.85 11.85 14.51
C LYS A 48 -0.64 13.31 14.13
N SER A 49 -0.81 13.67 12.86
CA SER A 49 -0.70 15.07 12.44
C SER A 49 -1.74 15.93 13.16
N ARG A 50 -1.31 17.08 13.69
CA ARG A 50 -2.20 18.04 14.36
C ARG A 50 -3.25 18.65 13.42
N TYR A 51 -3.02 18.55 12.12
CA TYR A 51 -3.88 19.09 11.08
C TYR A 51 -5.11 18.21 10.80
N ILE A 52 -5.12 16.97 11.29
CA ILE A 52 -6.29 16.08 11.17
C ILE A 52 -7.26 16.39 12.31
N LYS A 53 -8.51 16.75 11.97
CA LYS A 53 -9.57 17.05 12.94
C LYS A 53 -10.42 15.85 13.30
N ARG A 54 -10.74 14.98 12.33
CA ARG A 54 -11.47 13.73 12.57
C ARG A 54 -10.93 12.60 11.70
N ILE A 55 -11.03 11.39 12.22
CA ILE A 55 -10.68 10.16 11.53
C ILE A 55 -11.96 9.33 11.42
N HIS A 56 -12.29 8.90 10.21
CA HIS A 56 -13.48 8.12 9.91
C HIS A 56 -13.10 6.70 9.52
N TRP A 57 -14.00 5.77 9.83
CA TRP A 57 -13.87 4.40 9.37
C TRP A 57 -14.74 4.20 8.12
N LEU A 58 -14.12 3.62 7.09
CA LEU A 58 -14.81 3.12 5.91
C LEU A 58 -14.46 1.64 5.75
N PRO A 59 -15.41 0.78 5.31
CA PRO A 59 -15.13 -0.62 5.02
C PRO A 59 -14.15 -0.73 3.85
N TYR A 60 -13.64 -1.93 3.59
CA TYR A 60 -12.93 -2.15 2.33
C TYR A 60 -13.95 -2.25 1.19
N TYR A 61 -13.59 -1.73 0.03
CA TYR A 61 -14.29 -2.01 -1.22
C TYR A 61 -14.16 -3.50 -1.57
N LEU A 62 -15.22 -4.28 -1.40
CA LEU A 62 -15.29 -5.72 -1.65
C LEU A 62 -16.55 -6.03 -2.46
N GLY A 63 -16.55 -7.16 -3.19
CA GLY A 63 -17.67 -7.56 -4.03
C GLY A 63 -18.03 -6.50 -5.07
N ASP A 64 -19.28 -6.05 -5.08
CA ASP A 64 -19.79 -4.97 -5.92
C ASP A 64 -19.48 -3.56 -5.37
N GLY A 65 -18.90 -3.47 -4.17
CA GLY A 65 -18.60 -2.21 -3.48
C GLY A 65 -19.78 -1.57 -2.76
N SER A 66 -20.95 -2.22 -2.69
CA SER A 66 -22.18 -1.63 -2.14
C SER A 66 -22.04 -1.17 -0.68
N GLU A 67 -21.38 -1.95 0.18
CA GLU A 67 -21.14 -1.58 1.58
C GLU A 67 -20.27 -0.30 1.68
N TRP A 68 -19.20 -0.25 0.88
CA TRP A 68 -18.31 0.91 0.82
C TRP A 68 -19.00 2.15 0.28
N LEU A 69 -19.76 2.00 -0.81
CA LEU A 69 -20.50 3.08 -1.43
C LEU A 69 -21.54 3.68 -0.48
N ASN A 70 -22.28 2.84 0.24
CA ASN A 70 -23.24 3.29 1.23
C ASN A 70 -22.56 4.03 2.38
N ALA A 71 -21.48 3.47 2.93
CA ALA A 71 -20.72 4.08 4.01
C ALA A 71 -20.13 5.46 3.62
N ILE A 72 -19.54 5.57 2.42
CA ILE A 72 -18.98 6.85 1.97
C ILE A 72 -20.09 7.86 1.69
N LYS A 73 -21.20 7.49 1.04
CA LYS A 73 -22.33 8.41 0.80
C LYS A 73 -22.91 8.96 2.10
N GLN A 74 -23.10 8.11 3.11
CA GLN A 74 -23.56 8.54 4.44
C GLN A 74 -22.57 9.52 5.09
N LEU A 75 -21.27 9.23 5.01
CA LEU A 75 -20.24 10.11 5.55
C LEU A 75 -20.22 11.47 4.85
N LEU A 76 -20.33 11.49 3.52
CA LEU A 76 -20.33 12.72 2.73
C LEU A 76 -21.56 13.60 3.03
N LEU A 77 -22.74 13.00 3.14
CA LEU A 77 -23.97 13.71 3.51
C LEU A 77 -23.89 14.28 4.92
N LYS A 78 -23.38 13.51 5.87
CA LYS A 78 -23.26 13.92 7.28
C LYS A 78 -22.28 15.07 7.48
N GLU A 79 -21.15 15.05 6.78
CA GLU A 79 -20.04 15.98 7.03
C GLU A 79 -19.93 17.09 5.97
N SER A 80 -20.67 17.05 4.86
CA SER A 80 -20.73 18.13 3.86
C SER A 80 -19.33 18.59 3.38
N TYR A 81 -18.53 17.66 2.86
CA TYR A 81 -17.19 17.99 2.36
C TYR A 81 -17.25 18.75 1.03
N LYS A 82 -16.37 19.74 0.87
CA LYS A 82 -16.18 20.46 -0.40
C LYS A 82 -15.46 19.59 -1.43
N LEU A 83 -14.46 18.83 -0.99
CA LEU A 83 -13.61 18.01 -1.86
C LEU A 83 -13.15 16.72 -1.15
N ILE A 84 -13.15 15.62 -1.89
CA ILE A 84 -12.58 14.33 -1.51
C ILE A 84 -11.27 14.15 -2.27
N ILE A 85 -10.17 13.82 -1.58
CA ILE A 85 -8.84 13.67 -2.17
C ILE A 85 -8.30 12.25 -1.89
N PRO A 86 -8.23 11.37 -2.90
CA PRO A 86 -7.57 10.08 -2.78
C PRO A 86 -6.04 10.21 -2.90
N CYS A 87 -5.29 9.59 -1.99
CA CYS A 87 -3.83 9.63 -1.98
C CYS A 87 -3.17 8.39 -2.61
N ASP A 88 -3.95 7.35 -2.90
CA ASP A 88 -3.49 6.14 -3.58
C ASP A 88 -4.61 5.49 -4.41
N GLU A 89 -4.23 4.56 -5.31
CA GLU A 89 -5.12 3.94 -6.29
C GLU A 89 -6.25 3.12 -5.64
N ARG A 90 -6.01 2.58 -4.44
CA ARG A 90 -7.00 1.78 -3.69
C ARG A 90 -8.17 2.63 -3.23
N THR A 91 -7.94 3.94 -3.09
CA THR A 91 -8.99 4.93 -2.76
C THR A 91 -9.50 5.67 -3.99
N LEU A 92 -8.65 5.86 -5.00
CA LEU A 92 -9.01 6.55 -6.25
C LEU A 92 -9.93 5.70 -7.14
N LEU A 93 -9.64 4.41 -7.32
CA LEU A 93 -10.40 3.56 -8.22
C LEU A 93 -11.86 3.37 -7.77
N PRO A 94 -12.17 3.10 -6.49
CA PRO A 94 -13.55 3.10 -5.99
C PRO A 94 -14.29 4.43 -6.24
N LEU A 95 -13.62 5.57 -6.04
CA LEU A 95 -14.20 6.88 -6.35
C LEU A 95 -14.46 7.06 -7.85
N HIS A 96 -13.59 6.52 -8.69
CA HIS A 96 -13.74 6.57 -10.15
C HIS A 96 -14.90 5.69 -10.63
N TRP A 97 -15.01 4.45 -10.14
CA TRP A 97 -16.10 3.54 -10.51
C TRP A 97 -17.48 4.07 -10.10
N HIS A 98 -17.55 4.82 -9.00
CA HIS A 98 -18.80 5.41 -8.47
C HIS A 98 -18.88 6.93 -8.66
N ARG A 99 -18.13 7.48 -9.63
CA ARG A 99 -17.93 8.94 -9.77
C ARG A 99 -19.24 9.71 -9.98
N ASP A 100 -20.20 9.13 -10.70
CA ASP A 100 -21.46 9.81 -11.01
C ASP A 100 -22.38 9.89 -9.79
N GLU A 101 -22.33 8.90 -8.91
CA GLU A 101 -23.10 8.89 -7.66
C GLU A 101 -22.47 9.80 -6.61
N ILE A 102 -21.15 9.71 -6.45
CA ILE A 102 -20.41 10.47 -5.44
C ILE A 102 -20.30 11.94 -5.83
N GLY A 103 -20.10 12.23 -7.12
CA GLY A 103 -19.95 13.58 -7.67
C GLY A 103 -21.20 14.45 -7.53
N LYS A 104 -22.37 13.85 -7.32
CA LYS A 104 -23.62 14.55 -6.98
C LYS A 104 -23.64 15.08 -5.54
N ILE A 105 -22.78 14.55 -4.66
CA ILE A 105 -22.76 14.87 -3.23
C ILE A 105 -21.58 15.77 -2.88
N ALA A 106 -20.39 15.49 -3.42
CA ALA A 106 -19.17 16.23 -3.14
C ALA A 106 -18.23 16.25 -4.35
N GLY A 107 -17.38 17.28 -4.43
CA GLY A 107 -16.31 17.32 -5.42
C GLY A 107 -15.33 16.16 -5.23
N ILE A 108 -14.84 15.58 -6.32
CA ILE A 108 -13.88 14.47 -6.29
C ILE A 108 -12.59 14.91 -6.98
N ALA A 109 -11.47 14.84 -6.27
CA ALA A 109 -10.16 15.19 -6.79
C ALA A 109 -9.54 14.00 -7.53
N ILE A 110 -10.16 13.60 -8.64
CA ILE A 110 -9.67 12.55 -9.56
C ILE A 110 -9.70 13.04 -11.00
N PRO A 111 -8.86 12.51 -11.90
CA PRO A 111 -8.94 12.83 -13.31
C PRO A 111 -10.29 12.49 -13.93
N ALA A 112 -10.61 13.11 -15.08
CA ALA A 112 -11.71 12.66 -15.92
C ALA A 112 -11.49 11.21 -16.37
N ALA A 113 -12.57 10.52 -16.78
CA ALA A 113 -12.53 9.10 -17.13
C ALA A 113 -11.44 8.76 -18.17
N ASN A 114 -11.31 9.56 -19.23
CA ASN A 114 -10.25 9.40 -20.23
C ASN A 114 -8.84 9.44 -19.62
N GLY A 115 -8.59 10.38 -18.69
CA GLY A 115 -7.30 10.48 -18.00
C GLY A 115 -7.01 9.29 -17.09
N VAL A 116 -8.04 8.74 -16.42
CA VAL A 116 -7.89 7.51 -15.63
C VAL A 116 -7.61 6.32 -16.54
N GLU A 117 -8.40 6.16 -17.61
CA GLU A 117 -8.28 5.06 -18.56
C GLU A 117 -6.88 4.99 -19.18
N ILE A 118 -6.32 6.13 -19.57
CA ILE A 118 -5.00 6.18 -20.23
C ILE A 118 -3.88 6.04 -19.20
N PHE A 119 -3.86 6.86 -18.15
CA PHE A 119 -2.69 6.95 -17.25
C PHE A 119 -2.58 5.84 -16.21
N PHE A 120 -3.64 5.04 -15.99
CA PHE A 120 -3.58 3.88 -15.09
C PHE A 120 -3.34 2.57 -15.85
N ASP A 121 -3.30 2.62 -17.19
CA ASP A 121 -2.93 1.51 -18.05
C ASP A 121 -1.60 1.84 -18.76
N LYS A 122 -0.55 1.11 -18.41
CA LYS A 122 0.80 1.34 -18.95
C LYS A 122 0.85 1.14 -20.47
N HIS A 123 0.06 0.22 -21.01
CA HIS A 123 0.01 0.01 -22.46
C HIS A 123 -0.66 1.18 -23.17
N LYS A 124 -1.81 1.66 -22.66
CA LYS A 124 -2.49 2.84 -23.24
C LYS A 124 -1.67 4.11 -23.11
N THR A 125 -0.98 4.32 -21.99
CA THR A 125 -0.04 5.45 -21.84
C THR A 125 1.07 5.40 -22.89
N ARG A 126 1.64 4.21 -23.15
CA ARG A 126 2.68 4.02 -24.17
C ARG A 126 2.17 4.29 -25.58
N LEU A 127 0.99 3.76 -25.95
CA LEU A 127 0.38 4.02 -27.26
C LEU A 127 0.15 5.52 -27.50
N LEU A 128 -0.34 6.24 -26.49
CA LEU A 128 -0.51 7.68 -26.60
C LEU A 128 0.84 8.40 -26.76
N ALA A 129 1.84 8.03 -25.96
CA ALA A 129 3.17 8.62 -26.04
C ALA A 129 3.81 8.42 -27.42
N ASP A 130 3.75 7.20 -27.96
CA ASP A 130 4.25 6.86 -29.29
C ASP A 130 3.54 7.68 -30.39
N SER A 131 2.21 7.79 -30.32
CA SER A 131 1.43 8.59 -31.28
C SER A 131 1.78 10.09 -31.27
N LEU A 132 2.38 10.58 -30.17
CA LEU A 132 2.82 11.97 -29.99
C LEU A 132 4.32 12.15 -30.26
N GLY A 133 5.03 11.10 -30.69
CA GLY A 133 6.47 11.09 -30.91
C GLY A 133 7.29 11.25 -29.62
N ILE A 134 6.74 10.82 -28.47
CA ILE A 134 7.43 10.87 -27.18
C ILE A 134 8.23 9.58 -27.00
N PRO A 135 9.55 9.65 -26.75
CA PRO A 135 10.39 8.47 -26.55
C PRO A 135 9.89 7.57 -25.41
N ILE A 136 9.81 6.26 -25.69
CA ILE A 136 9.46 5.21 -24.74
C ILE A 136 10.48 4.06 -24.80
N ALA A 137 10.54 3.22 -23.76
CA ALA A 137 11.36 2.01 -23.79
C ALA A 137 10.95 1.07 -24.94
N LYS A 138 11.91 0.34 -25.53
CA LYS A 138 11.62 -0.75 -26.48
C LYS A 138 10.74 -1.83 -25.84
N GLY A 139 9.89 -2.47 -26.62
CA GLY A 139 8.93 -3.48 -26.19
C GLY A 139 7.48 -3.04 -26.38
N GLY A 140 6.53 -3.86 -25.94
CA GLY A 140 5.13 -3.67 -26.26
C GLY A 140 4.17 -4.46 -25.36
N TYR A 141 2.99 -4.73 -25.89
CA TYR A 141 2.02 -5.63 -25.27
C TYR A 141 2.55 -7.06 -25.25
N LEU A 142 2.39 -7.77 -24.13
CA LEU A 142 2.80 -9.17 -24.00
C LEU A 142 1.59 -10.09 -24.17
N SER A 143 1.58 -10.83 -25.27
CA SER A 143 0.64 -11.92 -25.52
C SER A 143 1.19 -13.25 -24.99
N PRO A 144 0.37 -14.13 -24.40
CA PRO A 144 0.80 -15.47 -23.98
C PRO A 144 1.38 -16.35 -25.09
N ASP A 145 1.07 -16.03 -26.34
CA ASP A 145 1.50 -16.77 -27.53
C ASP A 145 2.72 -16.13 -28.22
N ASP A 146 3.29 -15.07 -27.64
CA ASP A 146 4.47 -14.41 -28.19
C ASP A 146 5.70 -15.34 -28.15
N ASN A 147 6.55 -15.22 -29.19
CA ASN A 147 7.77 -16.00 -29.27
C ASN A 147 8.85 -15.43 -28.35
N LEU A 148 9.22 -16.19 -27.32
CA LEU A 148 10.25 -15.83 -26.34
C LEU A 148 11.57 -15.34 -26.96
N LYS A 149 12.07 -16.00 -28.02
CA LYS A 149 13.34 -15.61 -28.66
C LYS A 149 13.23 -14.27 -29.38
N GLN A 150 12.07 -13.98 -29.97
CA GLN A 150 11.81 -12.70 -30.61
C GLN A 150 11.75 -11.56 -29.58
N LEU A 151 11.07 -11.78 -28.45
CA LEU A 151 11.01 -10.80 -27.34
C LEU A 151 12.41 -10.43 -26.84
N ILE A 152 13.27 -11.44 -26.64
CA ILE A 152 14.66 -11.26 -26.20
C ILE A 152 15.49 -10.55 -27.29
N ALA A 153 15.32 -10.90 -28.56
CA ALA A 153 16.04 -10.23 -29.65
C ALA A 153 15.67 -8.75 -29.78
N GLU A 154 14.42 -8.39 -29.51
CA GLU A 154 13.94 -7.01 -29.59
C GLU A 154 14.43 -6.13 -28.43
N THR A 155 14.32 -6.63 -27.20
CA THR A 155 14.51 -5.82 -25.97
C THR A 155 15.81 -6.10 -25.23
N GLY A 156 16.45 -7.25 -25.48
CA GLY A 156 17.60 -7.74 -24.73
C GLY A 156 17.25 -8.21 -23.32
N LEU A 157 18.28 -8.63 -22.58
CA LEU A 157 18.18 -8.96 -21.15
C LEU A 157 19.08 -8.01 -20.33
N PRO A 158 18.66 -7.62 -19.11
CA PRO A 158 17.38 -7.94 -18.49
C PRO A 158 16.21 -7.20 -19.16
N MET A 159 15.01 -7.79 -19.09
CA MET A 159 13.75 -7.15 -19.48
C MET A 159 12.77 -7.10 -18.30
N ALA A 160 11.92 -6.09 -18.28
CA ALA A 160 10.88 -5.95 -17.27
C ALA A 160 9.52 -6.36 -17.83
N ILE A 161 8.89 -7.35 -17.21
CA ILE A 161 7.53 -7.80 -17.53
C ILE A 161 6.60 -7.29 -16.44
N LYS A 162 5.62 -6.48 -16.83
CA LYS A 162 4.78 -5.71 -15.90
C LYS A 162 3.31 -5.82 -16.32
N PRO A 163 2.38 -6.01 -15.37
CA PRO A 163 0.96 -5.89 -15.65
C PRO A 163 0.60 -4.48 -16.13
N THR A 164 -0.37 -4.35 -17.04
CA THR A 164 -0.79 -3.06 -17.59
C THR A 164 -1.29 -2.12 -16.47
N ALA A 165 -2.09 -2.65 -15.54
CA ALA A 165 -2.60 -1.94 -14.38
C ALA A 165 -1.95 -2.41 -13.07
N SER A 166 -1.68 -1.47 -12.16
CA SER A 166 -1.10 -1.80 -10.84
C SER A 166 -2.14 -2.37 -9.86
N TYR A 167 -3.40 -2.00 -10.02
CA TYR A 167 -4.54 -2.53 -9.28
C TYR A 167 -5.74 -2.70 -10.22
N THR A 168 -6.59 -3.67 -9.90
CA THR A 168 -7.85 -3.99 -10.59
C THR A 168 -8.94 -4.18 -9.55
N ALA A 169 -10.21 -4.25 -9.97
CA ALA A 169 -11.33 -4.45 -9.04
C ALA A 169 -11.18 -5.72 -8.18
N ASP A 170 -10.71 -6.82 -8.78
CA ASP A 170 -10.47 -8.10 -8.12
C ASP A 170 -9.21 -8.13 -7.24
N ARG A 171 -8.23 -7.24 -7.50
CA ARG A 171 -6.94 -7.19 -6.79
C ARG A 171 -6.64 -5.81 -6.21
N LEU A 172 -7.66 -5.09 -5.75
CA LEU A 172 -7.52 -3.69 -5.32
C LEU A 172 -6.51 -3.50 -4.17
N TYR A 173 -6.29 -4.51 -3.33
CA TYR A 173 -5.38 -4.41 -2.17
C TYR A 173 -4.12 -5.27 -2.28
N SER A 174 -3.89 -5.86 -3.44
CA SER A 174 -2.71 -6.65 -3.75
C SER A 174 -2.06 -6.08 -4.99
N ARG A 175 -0.99 -5.30 -4.82
CA ARG A 175 -0.25 -4.76 -5.96
C ARG A 175 0.30 -5.90 -6.81
N ASN A 176 0.02 -5.85 -8.11
CA ASN A 176 0.52 -6.86 -9.03
C ASN A 176 2.07 -6.86 -9.07
N LYS A 177 2.66 -8.07 -9.14
CA LYS A 177 4.12 -8.25 -9.11
C LYS A 177 4.74 -7.91 -10.46
N ILE A 178 5.94 -7.35 -10.43
CA ILE A 178 6.79 -7.12 -11.59
C ILE A 178 7.82 -8.24 -11.66
N ILE A 179 8.02 -8.80 -12.85
CA ILE A 179 9.06 -9.79 -13.12
C ILE A 179 10.21 -9.07 -13.81
N ILE A 180 11.41 -9.12 -13.23
CA ILE A 180 12.63 -8.71 -13.92
C ILE A 180 13.28 -9.99 -14.43
N ALA A 181 13.18 -10.23 -15.73
CA ALA A 181 13.69 -11.42 -16.37
C ALA A 181 15.15 -11.22 -16.75
N TYR A 182 16.03 -12.04 -16.17
CA TYR A 182 17.47 -12.08 -16.46
C TYR A 182 17.86 -13.27 -17.34
N ASP A 183 16.93 -14.21 -17.55
CA ASP A 183 17.09 -15.44 -18.31
C ASP A 183 15.77 -15.84 -18.99
N GLU A 184 15.85 -16.84 -19.88
CA GLU A 184 14.69 -17.33 -20.63
C GLU A 184 13.60 -17.92 -19.72
N THR A 185 13.99 -18.59 -18.63
CA THR A 185 13.04 -19.17 -17.66
C THR A 185 12.13 -18.10 -17.05
N ALA A 186 12.70 -16.95 -16.69
CA ALA A 186 11.93 -15.83 -16.16
C ALA A 186 11.05 -15.16 -17.22
N VAL A 187 11.45 -15.15 -18.50
CA VAL A 187 10.59 -14.68 -19.60
C VAL A 187 9.40 -15.62 -19.78
N GLN A 188 9.64 -16.94 -19.75
CA GLN A 188 8.58 -17.95 -19.84
C GLN A 188 7.56 -17.80 -18.71
N ALA A 189 8.01 -17.59 -17.47
CA ALA A 189 7.12 -17.31 -16.34
C ALA A 189 6.30 -16.02 -16.55
N GLY A 190 6.84 -15.02 -17.25
CA GLY A 190 6.12 -13.82 -17.64
C GLY A 190 5.02 -14.07 -18.67
N LEU A 191 5.27 -14.91 -19.68
CA LEU A 191 4.26 -15.34 -20.65
C LEU A 191 3.12 -16.12 -19.98
N GLU A 192 3.45 -16.97 -19.01
CA GLU A 192 2.45 -17.67 -18.19
C GLU A 192 1.60 -16.68 -17.38
N ALA A 193 2.23 -15.69 -16.73
CA ALA A 193 1.52 -14.65 -16.01
C ALA A 193 0.60 -13.81 -16.91
N ALA A 194 0.97 -13.63 -18.18
CA ALA A 194 0.15 -12.92 -19.18
C ALA A 194 -1.16 -13.64 -19.54
N ARG A 195 -1.30 -14.95 -19.22
CA ARG A 195 -2.55 -15.70 -19.43
C ARG A 195 -3.66 -15.25 -18.47
N ASP A 196 -3.28 -14.85 -17.26
CA ASP A 196 -4.22 -14.50 -16.20
C ASP A 196 -4.65 -13.02 -16.24
N GLN A 197 -3.75 -12.14 -16.70
CA GLN A 197 -3.99 -10.70 -16.77
C GLN A 197 -3.13 -10.04 -17.86
N PRO A 198 -3.54 -8.89 -18.42
CA PRO A 198 -2.76 -8.19 -19.44
C PRO A 198 -1.41 -7.68 -18.91
N HIS A 199 -0.35 -7.87 -19.70
CA HIS A 199 1.02 -7.43 -19.38
C HIS A 199 1.65 -6.68 -20.56
N ILE A 200 2.71 -5.93 -20.23
CA ILE A 200 3.67 -5.37 -21.18
C ILE A 200 5.07 -5.89 -20.85
N TYR A 201 5.95 -5.87 -21.85
CA TYR A 201 7.37 -6.12 -21.68
C TYR A 201 8.17 -4.89 -22.13
N GLU A 202 9.23 -4.57 -21.40
CA GLU A 202 10.08 -3.41 -21.68
C GLU A 202 11.55 -3.74 -21.51
N GLY A 203 12.37 -3.30 -22.46
CA GLY A 203 13.83 -3.33 -22.35
C GLY A 203 14.34 -2.34 -21.30
N PHE A 204 15.48 -2.67 -20.68
CA PHE A 204 16.11 -1.77 -19.70
C PHE A 204 16.80 -0.59 -20.39
N PHE A 205 16.34 0.62 -20.07
CA PHE A 205 17.00 1.86 -20.49
C PHE A 205 18.00 2.33 -19.42
N PRO A 206 19.30 2.50 -19.71
CA PRO A 206 20.26 2.99 -18.72
C PRO A 206 20.01 4.47 -18.40
N GLY A 207 20.28 4.90 -17.17
CA GLY A 207 20.19 6.31 -16.79
C GLY A 207 19.56 6.57 -15.43
N GLN A 208 19.48 7.86 -15.11
CA GLN A 208 18.94 8.39 -13.85
C GLN A 208 17.43 8.59 -13.94
N GLY A 209 16.70 8.23 -12.89
CA GLY A 209 15.27 8.52 -12.78
C GLY A 209 15.00 10.00 -12.50
N VAL A 210 14.08 10.58 -13.26
CA VAL A 210 13.65 11.99 -13.16
C VAL A 210 12.13 12.03 -13.02
N GLY A 211 11.62 12.90 -12.15
CA GLY A 211 10.18 13.11 -12.01
C GLY A 211 9.81 14.56 -12.29
N LEU A 212 8.88 14.76 -13.23
CA LEU A 212 8.28 16.07 -13.51
C LEU A 212 6.86 16.09 -12.94
N SER A 213 6.70 16.82 -11.84
CA SER A 213 5.42 17.01 -11.16
C SER A 213 4.67 18.21 -11.75
N ILE A 214 3.38 18.06 -12.00
CA ILE A 214 2.56 19.10 -12.63
C ILE A 214 1.19 19.27 -11.95
N LEU A 215 0.64 20.47 -12.10
CA LEU A 215 -0.79 20.75 -12.00
C LEU A 215 -1.24 21.23 -13.37
N ALA A 216 -2.27 20.63 -13.94
CA ALA A 216 -2.85 21.05 -15.21
C ALA A 216 -4.35 21.32 -15.11
N HIS A 217 -4.85 22.13 -16.03
CA HIS A 217 -6.26 22.40 -16.22
C HIS A 217 -6.58 22.36 -17.72
N LYS A 218 -7.50 21.49 -18.12
CA LYS A 218 -7.94 21.28 -19.52
C LYS A 218 -6.76 21.13 -20.49
N GLY A 219 -5.76 20.35 -20.06
CA GLY A 219 -4.56 20.05 -20.82
C GLY A 219 -3.44 21.09 -20.74
N ASN A 220 -3.67 22.26 -20.15
CA ASN A 220 -2.62 23.27 -19.97
C ASN A 220 -1.92 23.10 -18.63
N VAL A 221 -0.58 23.02 -18.62
CA VAL A 221 0.18 22.94 -17.37
C VAL A 221 0.27 24.31 -16.70
N LEU A 222 -0.26 24.41 -15.48
CA LEU A 222 -0.29 25.63 -14.66
C LEU A 222 0.91 25.77 -13.73
N GLN A 223 1.47 24.65 -13.28
CA GLN A 223 2.65 24.58 -12.43
C GLN A 223 3.45 23.34 -12.77
N ALA A 224 4.77 23.45 -12.77
CA ALA A 224 5.69 22.33 -12.93
C ALA A 224 6.78 22.34 -11.84
N PHE A 225 7.31 21.17 -11.52
CA PHE A 225 8.42 20.98 -10.59
C PHE A 225 9.21 19.72 -10.96
N GLU A 226 10.48 19.88 -11.29
CA GLU A 226 11.37 18.76 -11.63
C GLU A 226 12.23 18.35 -10.44
N HIS A 227 12.36 17.04 -10.25
CA HIS A 227 13.33 16.46 -9.32
C HIS A 227 14.07 15.27 -9.93
N HIS A 228 15.33 15.13 -9.55
CA HIS A 228 16.17 14.00 -9.94
C HIS A 228 16.33 13.07 -8.76
N ARG A 229 16.24 11.77 -9.01
CA ARG A 229 16.37 10.75 -7.98
C ARG A 229 17.85 10.54 -7.68
N VAL A 230 18.20 10.67 -6.41
CA VAL A 230 19.58 10.48 -5.94
C VAL A 230 19.75 9.04 -5.47
N HIS A 231 18.82 8.57 -4.63
CA HIS A 231 18.75 7.17 -4.21
C HIS A 231 17.32 6.63 -4.34
N GLU A 232 17.22 5.36 -4.71
CA GLU A 232 15.97 4.64 -4.92
C GLU A 232 15.98 3.30 -4.19
N LEU A 233 14.81 2.90 -3.68
CA LEU A 233 14.59 1.57 -3.13
C LEU A 233 13.45 0.92 -3.89
N GLN A 234 13.73 -0.15 -4.64
CA GLN A 234 12.74 -0.84 -5.47
C GLN A 234 11.99 0.11 -6.43
N GLY A 235 12.72 1.04 -7.04
CA GLY A 235 12.17 2.06 -7.96
C GLY A 235 11.44 3.23 -7.28
N ALA A 236 11.29 3.22 -5.95
CA ALA A 236 10.71 4.35 -5.22
C ALA A 236 11.79 5.33 -4.74
N SER A 237 11.66 6.60 -5.11
CA SER A 237 12.55 7.66 -4.62
C SER A 237 12.31 7.96 -3.15
N TYR A 238 13.36 7.85 -2.33
CA TYR A 238 13.37 8.29 -0.94
C TYR A 238 14.38 9.41 -0.68
N TYR A 239 15.35 9.58 -1.58
CA TYR A 239 16.28 10.70 -1.59
C TYR A 239 16.33 11.31 -3.00
N ARG A 240 16.04 12.62 -3.09
CA ARG A 240 15.94 13.34 -4.37
C ARG A 240 16.44 14.77 -4.25
N VAL A 241 16.68 15.41 -5.38
CA VAL A 241 17.11 16.81 -5.47
C VAL A 241 16.23 17.58 -6.45
N SER A 242 15.86 18.81 -6.12
CA SER A 242 15.16 19.72 -7.02
C SER A 242 16.06 20.12 -8.20
N ALA A 243 15.55 20.07 -9.42
CA ALA A 243 16.29 20.38 -10.64
C ALA A 243 15.59 21.49 -11.45
N SER A 244 16.30 22.13 -12.38
CA SER A 244 15.67 23.00 -13.38
C SER A 244 14.71 22.20 -14.24
N ILE A 245 13.62 22.83 -14.69
CA ILE A 245 12.68 22.21 -15.62
C ILE A 245 13.37 21.99 -16.97
N SER A 246 13.40 20.74 -17.40
CA SER A 246 13.95 20.31 -18.69
C SER A 246 12.95 20.61 -19.81
N PRO A 247 13.28 21.48 -20.79
CA PRO A 247 12.35 21.84 -21.86
C PRO A 247 11.81 20.66 -22.68
N PRO A 248 12.62 19.64 -23.07
CA PRO A 248 12.11 18.49 -23.82
C PRO A 248 11.09 17.66 -23.02
N LEU A 249 11.33 17.47 -21.71
CA LEU A 249 10.42 16.73 -20.84
C LEU A 249 9.12 17.51 -20.61
N MET A 250 9.23 18.83 -20.44
CA MET A 250 8.08 19.71 -20.28
C MET A 250 7.19 19.72 -21.54
N ASP A 251 7.79 19.78 -22.73
CA ASP A 251 7.05 19.68 -24.01
C ASP A 251 6.31 18.34 -24.12
N ALA A 252 6.97 17.23 -23.80
CA ALA A 252 6.35 15.91 -23.80
C ALA A 252 5.17 15.83 -22.81
N VAL A 253 5.33 16.35 -21.59
CA VAL A 253 4.23 16.40 -20.62
C VAL A 253 3.09 17.28 -21.13
N GLN A 254 3.38 18.46 -21.68
CA GLN A 254 2.37 19.36 -22.22
C GLN A 254 1.54 18.69 -23.33
N LYS A 255 2.18 17.94 -24.24
CA LYS A 255 1.50 17.14 -25.27
C LYS A 255 0.59 16.06 -24.68
N MET A 256 1.09 15.28 -23.71
CA MET A 256 0.29 14.25 -23.04
C MET A 256 -0.92 14.83 -22.32
N MET A 257 -0.76 15.98 -21.65
CA MET A 257 -1.85 16.66 -20.96
C MET A 257 -2.89 17.21 -21.94
N GLN A 258 -2.47 17.80 -23.07
CA GLN A 258 -3.37 18.31 -24.11
C GLN A 258 -4.18 17.20 -24.77
N ALA A 259 -3.53 16.11 -25.16
CA ALA A 259 -4.19 14.98 -25.83
C ALA A 259 -5.25 14.32 -24.95
N THR A 260 -5.10 14.39 -23.63
CA THR A 260 -6.05 13.82 -22.67
C THR A 260 -7.02 14.83 -22.08
N GLN A 261 -6.89 16.13 -22.41
CA GLN A 261 -7.60 17.25 -21.77
C GLN A 261 -7.49 17.21 -20.24
N TYR A 262 -6.30 16.84 -19.75
CA TYR A 262 -6.09 16.50 -18.34
C TYR A 262 -6.34 17.69 -17.41
N THR A 263 -7.02 17.42 -16.30
CA THR A 263 -7.19 18.36 -15.18
C THR A 263 -6.85 17.64 -13.88
N GLY A 264 -5.95 18.23 -13.09
CA GLY A 264 -5.51 17.69 -11.82
C GLY A 264 -4.00 17.69 -11.68
N ILE A 265 -3.52 16.98 -10.65
CA ILE A 265 -2.09 16.84 -10.39
C ILE A 265 -1.58 15.50 -10.89
N ALA A 266 -0.40 15.50 -11.48
CA ALA A 266 0.29 14.28 -11.89
C ALA A 266 1.79 14.41 -11.64
N MET A 267 2.46 13.26 -11.57
CA MET A 267 3.91 13.22 -11.71
C MET A 267 4.28 12.23 -12.81
N THR A 268 4.96 12.76 -13.82
CA THR A 268 5.51 11.99 -14.92
C THR A 268 6.90 11.49 -14.56
N GLU A 269 7.13 10.19 -14.72
CA GLU A 269 8.42 9.56 -14.50
C GLU A 269 9.16 9.37 -15.82
N PHE A 270 10.42 9.79 -15.83
CA PHE A 270 11.34 9.67 -16.95
C PHE A 270 12.61 8.96 -16.50
N ARG A 271 13.37 8.47 -17.48
CA ARG A 271 14.75 8.05 -17.30
C ARG A 271 15.63 8.77 -18.31
N ILE A 272 16.75 9.33 -17.85
CA ILE A 272 17.65 10.14 -18.68
C ILE A 272 19.05 9.54 -18.63
N ASN A 273 19.64 9.32 -19.80
CA ASN A 273 21.06 9.02 -19.94
C ASN A 273 21.82 10.34 -20.14
N HIS A 274 22.58 10.77 -19.13
CA HIS A 274 23.34 12.02 -19.18
C HIS A 274 24.54 11.97 -20.15
N GLU A 275 24.99 10.79 -20.55
CA GLU A 275 26.10 10.64 -21.50
C GLU A 275 25.62 10.85 -22.95
N THR A 276 24.46 10.28 -23.30
CA THR A 276 23.88 10.39 -24.66
C THR A 276 22.86 11.52 -24.78
N SER A 277 22.41 12.11 -23.67
CA SER A 277 21.27 13.02 -23.57
C SER A 277 19.93 12.43 -24.03
N GLU A 278 19.87 11.11 -24.24
CA GLU A 278 18.63 10.41 -24.54
C GLU A 278 17.79 10.25 -23.28
N TRP A 279 16.47 10.20 -23.46
CA TRP A 279 15.53 10.00 -22.37
C TRP A 279 14.32 9.22 -22.86
N ILE A 280 13.61 8.60 -21.91
CA ILE A 280 12.34 7.92 -22.17
C ILE A 280 11.31 8.26 -21.11
N LEU A 281 10.04 8.24 -21.50
CA LEU A 281 8.90 8.21 -20.60
C LEU A 281 8.75 6.80 -20.00
N LEU A 282 8.54 6.73 -18.68
CA LEU A 282 8.27 5.48 -17.96
C LEU A 282 6.79 5.33 -17.62
N GLU A 283 6.21 6.31 -16.91
CA GLU A 283 4.81 6.30 -16.50
C GLU A 283 4.31 7.70 -16.12
N ILE A 284 2.99 7.88 -16.08
CA ILE A 284 2.34 9.09 -15.56
C ILE A 284 1.49 8.70 -14.36
N ASN A 285 1.91 9.12 -13.17
CA ASN A 285 1.13 8.94 -11.94
C ASN A 285 0.13 10.08 -11.80
N ALA A 286 -1.09 9.88 -12.32
CA ALA A 286 -2.18 10.87 -12.32
C ALA A 286 -2.92 10.97 -10.96
N ARG A 287 -2.15 11.11 -9.88
CA ARG A 287 -2.59 11.19 -8.47
C ARG A 287 -1.49 11.77 -7.58
N PRO A 288 -1.73 12.06 -6.30
CA PRO A 288 -0.67 12.38 -5.35
C PRO A 288 0.46 11.33 -5.33
N TRP A 289 1.72 11.79 -5.26
CA TRP A 289 2.92 10.95 -5.41
C TRP A 289 3.85 11.02 -4.19
N GLY A 290 4.79 10.07 -4.11
CA GLY A 290 5.63 9.89 -2.92
C GLY A 290 6.67 10.99 -2.67
N SER A 291 7.13 11.67 -3.72
CA SER A 291 8.13 12.75 -3.62
C SER A 291 7.54 14.15 -3.41
N LEU A 292 6.21 14.26 -3.29
CA LEU A 292 5.43 15.47 -3.06
C LEU A 292 5.90 16.36 -1.87
N PRO A 293 6.49 15.85 -0.77
CA PRO A 293 6.99 16.72 0.29
C PRO A 293 8.02 17.76 -0.17
N LEU A 294 8.84 17.44 -1.18
CA LEU A 294 9.92 18.32 -1.63
C LEU A 294 9.40 19.61 -2.30
N PRO A 295 8.51 19.55 -3.33
CA PRO A 295 7.95 20.78 -3.91
C PRO A 295 7.24 21.66 -2.87
N ILE A 296 6.48 21.06 -1.94
CA ILE A 296 5.78 21.81 -0.88
C ILE A 296 6.78 22.55 0.02
N ALA A 297 7.86 21.88 0.44
CA ALA A 297 8.91 22.49 1.26
C ALA A 297 9.66 23.64 0.53
N LEU A 298 9.58 23.68 -0.80
CA LEU A 298 10.14 24.73 -1.64
C LEU A 298 9.12 25.81 -2.05
N GLY A 299 7.91 25.76 -1.50
CA GLY A 299 6.86 26.77 -1.74
C GLY A 299 5.90 26.42 -2.89
N ILE A 300 6.10 25.29 -3.58
CA ILE A 300 5.18 24.82 -4.62
C ILE A 300 4.10 23.95 -3.99
N ASP A 301 3.05 24.60 -3.51
CA ASP A 301 1.93 23.97 -2.80
C ASP A 301 0.90 23.35 -3.76
N PHE A 302 1.28 22.24 -4.42
CA PHE A 302 0.40 21.51 -5.34
C PHE A 302 -0.98 21.16 -4.73
N PRO A 303 -1.09 20.63 -3.49
CA PRO A 303 -2.40 20.25 -2.95
C PRO A 303 -3.34 21.44 -2.77
N PHE A 304 -2.85 22.58 -2.27
CA PHE A 304 -3.70 23.75 -2.08
C PHE A 304 -4.09 24.41 -3.42
N ARG A 305 -3.15 24.51 -4.36
CA ARG A 305 -3.44 24.98 -5.73
C ARG A 305 -4.48 24.10 -6.41
N TRP A 306 -4.36 22.79 -6.25
CA TRP A 306 -5.31 21.83 -6.79
C TRP A 306 -6.70 21.98 -6.16
N TYR A 307 -6.75 22.14 -4.84
CA TYR A 307 -7.98 22.46 -4.13
C TYR A 307 -8.63 23.74 -4.65
N GLN A 308 -7.87 24.85 -4.77
CA GLN A 308 -8.37 26.12 -5.27
C GLN A 308 -8.89 26.03 -6.71
N LEU A 309 -8.19 25.29 -7.57
CA LEU A 309 -8.64 25.03 -8.94
C LEU A 309 -9.99 24.28 -8.95
N LEU A 310 -10.08 23.15 -8.25
CA LEU A 310 -11.26 22.29 -8.33
C LEU A 310 -12.49 22.84 -7.60
N THR A 311 -12.29 23.66 -6.57
CA THR A 311 -13.40 24.13 -5.72
C THR A 311 -13.82 25.57 -5.98
N HIS A 312 -12.89 26.39 -6.46
CA HIS A 312 -13.08 27.83 -6.65
C HIS A 312 -12.73 28.31 -8.07
N GLY A 313 -12.24 27.42 -8.95
CA GLY A 313 -11.87 27.77 -10.33
C GLY A 313 -10.66 28.70 -10.43
N VAL A 314 -9.84 28.78 -9.38
CA VAL A 314 -8.71 29.72 -9.33
C VAL A 314 -7.47 29.09 -9.95
N GLU A 315 -7.01 29.68 -11.05
CA GLU A 315 -5.72 29.37 -11.66
C GLU A 315 -4.65 30.30 -11.10
N ILE A 316 -3.61 29.72 -10.50
CA ILE A 316 -2.48 30.49 -9.98
C ILE A 316 -1.31 30.36 -10.97
N PRO A 317 -0.66 31.48 -11.35
CA PRO A 317 0.52 31.45 -12.23
C PRO A 317 1.63 30.53 -11.72
N MET A 318 2.44 30.04 -12.67
CA MET A 318 3.61 29.22 -12.38
C MET A 318 4.60 29.97 -11.49
N GLN A 319 5.04 29.32 -10.42
CA GLN A 319 6.06 29.83 -9.52
C GLN A 319 7.39 29.12 -9.72
N ASN A 320 8.46 29.90 -9.61
CA ASN A 320 9.83 29.41 -9.55
C ASN A 320 10.13 28.80 -8.18
N TYR A 321 11.12 27.91 -8.15
CA TYR A 321 11.59 27.25 -6.93
C TYR A 321 13.12 27.19 -6.92
N ARG A 322 13.68 26.93 -5.73
CA ARG A 322 15.14 26.80 -5.56
C ARG A 322 15.60 25.45 -6.11
N ILE A 323 16.68 25.47 -6.88
CA ILE A 323 17.33 24.28 -7.46
C ILE A 323 18.45 23.81 -6.52
N GLY A 324 18.78 22.52 -6.55
CA GLY A 324 19.85 21.94 -5.72
C GLY A 324 19.48 21.71 -4.25
N ILE A 325 18.19 21.71 -3.91
CA ILE A 325 17.70 21.36 -2.56
C ILE A 325 17.28 19.90 -2.53
N TYR A 326 17.77 19.17 -1.54
CA TYR A 326 17.54 17.75 -1.35
C TYR A 326 16.33 17.49 -0.46
N GLY A 327 15.57 16.44 -0.75
CA GLY A 327 14.48 15.93 0.08
C GLY A 327 14.77 14.49 0.52
N ARG A 328 14.67 14.23 1.83
CA ARG A 328 14.97 12.92 2.42
C ARG A 328 13.78 12.33 3.19
N ASN A 329 13.54 11.04 2.95
CA ASN A 329 12.79 10.18 3.85
C ASN A 329 13.76 9.30 4.65
N LEU A 330 13.82 9.52 5.97
CA LEU A 330 14.84 8.91 6.82
C LEU A 330 14.69 7.39 7.01
N ILE A 331 13.48 6.84 7.03
CA ILE A 331 13.30 5.42 7.34
C ILE A 331 13.78 4.49 6.21
N PRO A 332 13.38 4.71 4.94
CA PRO A 332 13.97 3.96 3.82
C PRO A 332 15.48 4.16 3.75
N ASP A 333 15.97 5.36 4.04
CA ASP A 333 17.40 5.68 4.03
C ASP A 333 18.18 4.86 5.08
N ILE A 334 17.72 4.83 6.34
CA ILE A 334 18.34 3.98 7.38
C ILE A 334 18.37 2.50 6.98
N ARG A 335 17.30 2.00 6.34
CA ARG A 335 17.25 0.61 5.87
C ARG A 335 18.27 0.36 4.77
N TYR A 336 18.40 1.29 3.83
CA TYR A 336 19.42 1.23 2.78
C TYR A 336 20.83 1.28 3.36
N LEU A 337 21.11 2.22 4.26
CA LEU A 337 22.40 2.31 4.95
C LEU A 337 22.77 1.00 5.62
N ARG A 338 21.83 0.39 6.37
CA ARG A 338 22.06 -0.90 7.01
C ARG A 338 22.37 -2.01 6.01
N ALA A 339 21.64 -2.08 4.90
CA ALA A 339 21.88 -3.07 3.86
C ALA A 339 23.27 -2.90 3.22
N GLN A 340 23.66 -1.66 2.90
CA GLN A 340 24.97 -1.36 2.33
C GLN A 340 26.12 -1.64 3.30
N LEU A 341 25.97 -1.29 4.59
CA LEU A 341 26.94 -1.62 5.63
C LEU A 341 27.15 -3.14 5.74
N GLN A 342 26.08 -3.92 5.64
CA GLN A 342 26.17 -5.38 5.64
C GLN A 342 26.86 -5.92 4.39
N ALA A 343 26.50 -5.43 3.21
CA ALA A 343 27.06 -5.87 1.92
C ALA A 343 28.56 -5.52 1.78
N LEU A 344 28.97 -4.34 2.28
CA LEU A 344 30.33 -3.83 2.17
C LEU A 344 31.23 -4.22 3.35
N ARG A 345 30.72 -4.97 4.34
CA ARG A 345 31.47 -5.33 5.57
C ARG A 345 32.82 -6.00 5.31
N ARG A 346 32.96 -6.73 4.20
CA ARG A 346 34.19 -7.41 3.78
C ARG A 346 35.04 -6.61 2.77
N GLN A 347 34.68 -5.37 2.46
CA GLN A 347 35.30 -4.53 1.44
C GLN A 347 35.70 -3.16 2.03
N PRO A 348 36.77 -3.07 2.84
CA PRO A 348 37.05 -1.92 3.70
C PRO A 348 37.22 -0.60 2.93
N LEU A 349 37.92 -0.59 1.79
CA LEU A 349 38.10 0.63 0.99
C LEU A 349 36.78 1.18 0.43
N ARG A 350 35.90 0.30 -0.06
CA ARG A 350 34.57 0.67 -0.57
C ARG A 350 33.66 1.12 0.57
N LEU A 351 33.75 0.46 1.72
CA LEU A 351 33.03 0.86 2.93
C LEU A 351 33.44 2.27 3.40
N THR A 352 34.74 2.58 3.45
CA THR A 352 35.22 3.92 3.83
C THR A 352 34.73 4.99 2.85
N ARG A 353 34.82 4.75 1.54
CA ARG A 353 34.27 5.68 0.52
C ARG A 353 32.77 5.90 0.70
N PHE A 354 32.01 4.83 0.90
CA PHE A 354 30.57 4.89 1.16
C PHE A 354 30.24 5.67 2.44
N MET A 355 31.02 5.48 3.51
CA MET A 355 30.83 6.22 4.76
C MET A 355 31.13 7.72 4.60
N LEU A 356 32.23 8.07 3.93
CA LEU A 356 32.57 9.46 3.66
C LEU A 356 31.50 10.16 2.81
N SER A 357 31.00 9.48 1.75
CA SER A 357 29.90 10.02 0.95
C SER A 357 28.65 10.19 1.81
N THR A 358 28.26 9.17 2.57
CA THR A 358 27.08 9.23 3.45
C THR A 358 27.15 10.38 4.45
N ILE A 359 28.27 10.52 5.16
CA ILE A 359 28.47 11.63 6.12
C ILE A 359 28.30 12.98 5.42
N SER A 360 28.90 13.14 4.23
CA SER A 360 28.78 14.38 3.46
C SER A 360 27.33 14.72 3.08
N GLU A 361 26.49 13.72 2.82
CA GLU A 361 25.07 13.93 2.55
C GLU A 361 24.33 14.41 3.80
N TYR A 362 24.56 13.78 4.96
CA TYR A 362 23.91 14.17 6.21
C TYR A 362 24.32 15.57 6.68
N LEU A 363 25.55 16.01 6.38
CA LEU A 363 25.99 17.37 6.68
C LEU A 363 25.21 18.44 5.90
N ARG A 364 24.46 18.08 4.85
CA ARG A 364 23.63 19.03 4.08
C ARG A 364 22.51 19.65 4.90
N ILE A 365 22.07 19.01 5.99
CA ILE A 365 21.07 19.57 6.90
C ILE A 365 21.56 20.90 7.52
N PHE A 366 22.86 21.00 7.83
CA PHE A 366 23.46 22.20 8.42
C PHE A 366 23.66 23.32 7.40
N THR A 367 23.67 23.00 6.10
CA THR A 367 23.80 24.00 5.02
C THR A 367 22.45 24.47 4.48
N LYS A 368 21.32 24.06 5.09
CA LYS A 368 19.95 24.33 4.62
C LYS A 368 19.69 23.87 3.17
N ARG A 369 20.52 22.95 2.67
CA ARG A 369 20.36 22.34 1.34
C ARG A 369 19.54 21.05 1.39
N GLU A 370 18.99 20.69 2.55
CA GLU A 370 18.17 19.50 2.71
C GLU A 370 16.91 19.79 3.54
N VAL A 371 15.80 19.19 3.13
CA VAL A 371 14.52 19.16 3.84
C VAL A 371 14.13 17.71 4.13
N HIS A 372 13.35 17.51 5.19
CA HIS A 372 12.90 16.18 5.60
C HIS A 372 11.41 16.00 5.31
N ASP A 373 11.03 14.83 4.78
CA ASP A 373 9.65 14.53 4.38
C ASP A 373 8.68 14.52 5.59
N VAL A 374 9.05 13.80 6.65
CA VAL A 374 8.20 13.60 7.85
C VAL A 374 8.48 14.61 8.96
N PHE A 375 9.75 14.88 9.28
CA PHE A 375 10.13 15.81 10.35
C PHE A 375 9.94 17.28 9.93
N VAL A 376 8.94 17.92 10.50
CA VAL A 376 8.68 19.36 10.36
C VAL A 376 8.36 19.94 11.74
N ILE A 377 8.81 21.17 12.00
CA ILE A 377 8.75 21.80 13.33
C ILE A 377 7.30 22.04 13.77
N ASP A 378 6.44 22.42 12.84
CA ASP A 378 5.04 22.76 13.12
C ASP A 378 4.15 21.52 13.32
N ASP A 379 4.61 20.32 12.95
CA ASP A 379 3.85 19.08 13.09
C ASP A 379 4.76 17.87 13.38
N PRO A 380 5.37 17.79 14.58
CA PRO A 380 6.38 16.78 14.89
C PRO A 380 5.80 15.42 15.29
N ALA A 381 4.52 15.34 15.67
CA ALA A 381 3.93 14.10 16.20
C ALA A 381 4.02 12.87 15.26
N PRO A 382 3.89 13.00 13.92
CA PRO A 382 4.10 11.89 13.00
C PRO A 382 5.49 11.25 13.09
N VAL A 383 6.57 12.03 13.22
CA VAL A 383 7.93 11.47 13.30
C VAL A 383 8.13 10.67 14.60
N TRP A 384 7.57 11.17 15.71
CA TRP A 384 7.67 10.48 17.00
C TRP A 384 6.88 9.17 16.98
N GLN A 385 5.75 9.15 16.29
CA GLN A 385 4.97 7.92 16.10
C GLN A 385 5.73 6.90 15.24
N GLU A 386 6.39 7.34 14.17
CA GLU A 386 7.20 6.48 13.32
C GLU A 386 8.37 5.84 14.11
N LEU A 387 9.09 6.65 14.89
CA LEU A 387 10.16 6.18 15.77
C LEU A 387 9.65 5.20 16.83
N ARG A 388 8.50 5.49 17.46
CA ARG A 388 7.88 4.58 18.45
C ARG A 388 7.51 3.23 17.86
N ILE A 389 6.96 3.20 16.64
CA ILE A 389 6.62 1.95 15.95
C ILE A 389 7.89 1.14 15.69
N ILE A 390 8.96 1.78 15.22
CA ILE A 390 10.25 1.11 14.97
C ILE A 390 10.83 0.53 16.26
N LEU A 391 10.88 1.32 17.34
CA LEU A 391 11.38 0.87 18.64
C LEU A 391 10.56 -0.30 19.17
N ARG A 392 9.22 -0.24 19.05
CA ARG A 392 8.34 -1.33 19.42
C ARG A 392 8.59 -2.59 18.60
N ASP A 393 8.79 -2.46 17.28
CA ASP A 393 9.08 -3.60 16.41
C ASP A 393 10.42 -4.25 16.75
N ILE A 394 11.45 -3.45 17.06
CA ILE A 394 12.75 -3.95 17.54
C ILE A 394 12.57 -4.70 18.87
N PHE A 395 11.89 -4.09 19.83
CA PHE A 395 11.62 -4.71 21.13
C PHE A 395 10.82 -6.01 21.00
N THR A 396 9.80 -6.02 20.14
CA THR A 396 8.96 -7.20 19.91
C THR A 396 9.80 -8.36 19.38
N ARG A 397 10.68 -8.12 18.38
CA ARG A 397 11.60 -9.13 17.84
C ARG A 397 12.59 -9.68 18.86
N MET A 398 13.02 -8.86 19.82
CA MET A 398 13.87 -9.32 20.92
C MET A 398 13.06 -10.16 21.93
N SER A 399 11.83 -9.73 22.23
CA SER A 399 10.95 -10.38 23.20
C SER A 399 10.37 -11.71 22.72
N THR A 400 10.27 -11.96 21.41
CA THR A 400 9.79 -13.23 20.84
C THR A 400 10.67 -14.43 21.20
N HIS A 401 11.90 -14.20 21.68
CA HIS A 401 12.75 -15.25 22.26
C HIS A 401 12.28 -15.74 23.65
N LEU A 402 11.35 -15.04 24.32
CA LEU A 402 10.76 -15.43 25.61
C LEU A 402 9.41 -16.16 25.41
N SER A 403 9.39 -17.21 24.59
CA SER A 403 8.18 -17.91 24.13
C SER A 403 7.24 -18.39 25.24
N VAL A 404 7.80 -18.72 26.42
CA VAL A 404 7.08 -19.22 27.59
C VAL A 404 6.05 -18.21 28.11
N TRP A 405 6.43 -16.93 28.26
CA TRP A 405 5.54 -15.89 28.79
C TRP A 405 4.34 -15.62 27.88
N GLY A 406 4.54 -15.73 26.55
CA GLY A 406 3.46 -15.58 25.57
C GLY A 406 2.37 -16.63 25.75
N ARG A 407 2.74 -17.90 25.99
CA ARG A 407 1.76 -18.99 26.20
C ARG A 407 0.95 -18.81 27.48
N PHE A 408 1.61 -18.41 28.58
CA PHE A 408 0.91 -18.12 29.84
C PHE A 408 -0.10 -16.98 29.68
N ARG A 409 0.28 -15.90 28.97
CA ARG A 409 -0.63 -14.78 28.69
C ARG A 409 -1.85 -15.24 27.89
N ASP A 410 -1.63 -15.99 26.81
CA ASP A 410 -2.71 -16.41 25.93
C ASP A 410 -3.68 -17.38 26.66
N ARG A 411 -3.16 -18.29 27.49
CA ARG A 411 -4.00 -19.17 28.35
C ARG A 411 -4.81 -18.39 29.37
N ARG A 412 -4.24 -17.37 30.01
CA ARG A 412 -4.96 -16.50 30.95
C ARG A 412 -6.06 -15.69 30.26
N LEU A 413 -5.80 -15.20 29.04
CA LEU A 413 -6.78 -14.49 28.24
C LEU A 413 -7.93 -15.40 27.80
N LEU A 414 -7.64 -16.66 27.47
CA LEU A 414 -8.67 -17.67 27.19
C LEU A 414 -9.61 -17.85 28.38
N THR A 415 -9.08 -18.10 29.59
CA THR A 415 -9.92 -18.26 30.80
C THR A 415 -10.81 -17.04 31.04
N LYS A 416 -10.30 -15.82 30.80
CA LYS A 416 -11.12 -14.61 30.89
C LYS A 416 -12.22 -14.54 29.82
N ALA A 417 -11.94 -14.99 28.60
CA ALA A 417 -12.92 -15.01 27.52
C ALA A 417 -14.03 -16.04 27.80
N LEU A 418 -13.68 -17.21 28.33
CA LEU A 418 -14.62 -18.28 28.66
C LEU A 418 -15.53 -17.97 29.86
N ALA A 419 -15.12 -17.05 30.74
CA ALA A 419 -15.94 -16.62 31.88
C ALA A 419 -17.17 -15.76 31.50
N LEU A 420 -17.26 -15.28 30.26
CA LEU A 420 -18.45 -14.56 29.77
C LEU A 420 -19.61 -15.55 29.58
N GLN A 421 -20.89 -15.14 29.75
CA GLN A 421 -22.05 -16.06 29.84
C GLN A 421 -22.99 -16.14 28.61
N ASP A 422 -22.73 -15.44 27.51
CA ASP A 422 -23.54 -15.52 26.27
C ASP A 422 -22.99 -16.43 25.16
N THR A 423 -23.88 -16.92 24.28
CA THR A 423 -23.50 -17.59 23.01
C THR A 423 -22.45 -16.78 22.26
N ALA A 424 -21.40 -17.47 21.82
CA ALA A 424 -20.10 -16.85 21.63
C ALA A 424 -19.50 -17.20 20.27
N GLU A 425 -19.11 -16.19 19.49
CA GLU A 425 -18.35 -16.42 18.26
C GLU A 425 -16.85 -16.49 18.57
N ILE A 426 -16.20 -17.57 18.10
CA ILE A 426 -14.75 -17.70 18.04
C ILE A 426 -14.33 -17.44 16.58
N ALA A 427 -13.68 -16.30 16.36
CA ALA A 427 -13.17 -15.92 15.06
C ALA A 427 -11.74 -16.44 14.87
N VAL A 428 -11.54 -17.38 13.94
CA VAL A 428 -10.23 -17.89 13.55
C VAL A 428 -9.72 -17.13 12.34
N VAL A 429 -8.65 -16.36 12.48
CA VAL A 429 -8.23 -15.36 11.50
C VAL A 429 -6.80 -15.64 11.04
N CYS A 430 -6.61 -15.82 9.73
CA CYS A 430 -5.28 -15.89 9.11
C CYS A 430 -5.12 -14.85 8.00
N GLN A 431 -4.04 -14.93 7.22
CA GLN A 431 -3.76 -13.94 6.18
C GLN A 431 -4.83 -13.95 5.08
N GLY A 432 -5.07 -15.11 4.45
CA GLY A 432 -5.90 -15.20 3.25
C GLY A 432 -7.24 -15.92 3.39
N ASN A 433 -7.51 -16.60 4.51
CA ASN A 433 -8.63 -17.54 4.69
C ASN A 433 -8.77 -18.59 3.57
N ILE A 434 -7.63 -19.14 3.14
CA ILE A 434 -7.59 -20.20 2.12
C ILE A 434 -6.86 -21.46 2.60
N CYS A 435 -6.00 -21.37 3.63
CA CYS A 435 -5.20 -22.51 4.14
C CYS A 435 -5.41 -22.69 5.65
N ARG A 436 -4.79 -21.84 6.46
CA ARG A 436 -4.69 -22.01 7.93
C ARG A 436 -6.02 -21.88 8.68
N SER A 437 -6.70 -20.73 8.57
CA SER A 437 -7.93 -20.48 9.30
C SER A 437 -9.12 -21.36 8.92
N PRO A 438 -9.37 -21.73 7.63
CA PRO A 438 -10.48 -22.63 7.34
C PRO A 438 -10.25 -24.04 7.90
N PHE A 439 -9.03 -24.56 7.80
CA PHE A 439 -8.69 -25.85 8.40
C PHE A 439 -8.85 -25.83 9.92
N ALA A 440 -8.22 -24.86 10.60
CA ALA A 440 -8.30 -24.74 12.06
C ALA A 440 -9.74 -24.51 12.56
N GLY A 441 -10.52 -23.70 11.85
CA GLY A 441 -11.92 -23.42 12.18
C GLY A 441 -12.78 -24.68 12.12
N ALA A 442 -12.73 -25.41 11.01
CA ALA A 442 -13.48 -26.66 10.84
C ALA A 442 -13.03 -27.74 11.83
N PHE A 443 -11.72 -27.86 12.07
CA PHE A 443 -11.19 -28.82 13.05
C PHE A 443 -11.62 -28.49 14.48
N LEU A 444 -11.61 -27.20 14.86
CA LEU A 444 -12.09 -26.75 16.16
C LEU A 444 -13.60 -26.96 16.33
N GLU A 445 -14.39 -26.64 15.31
CA GLU A 445 -15.84 -26.84 15.32
C GLU A 445 -16.22 -28.31 15.52
N ASN A 446 -15.52 -29.23 14.84
CA ASN A 446 -15.70 -30.67 15.03
C ASN A 446 -15.35 -31.11 16.46
N ALA A 447 -14.24 -30.62 17.01
CA ALA A 447 -13.80 -30.97 18.37
C ALA A 447 -14.77 -30.46 19.46
N LEU A 448 -15.31 -29.25 19.30
CA LEU A 448 -16.29 -28.67 20.23
C LEU A 448 -17.67 -29.33 20.12
N SER A 449 -18.09 -29.69 18.91
CA SER A 449 -19.38 -30.38 18.69
C SER A 449 -19.43 -31.75 19.37
N GLN A 450 -18.30 -32.46 19.43
CA GLN A 450 -18.19 -33.76 20.10
C GLN A 450 -18.28 -33.67 21.64
N SER A 451 -18.04 -32.50 22.22
CA SER A 451 -17.91 -32.32 23.68
C SER A 451 -19.14 -31.65 24.32
N MET A 452 -20.31 -31.70 23.64
CA MET A 452 -21.59 -31.11 24.08
C MET A 452 -21.55 -29.60 24.42
N THR A 453 -20.53 -28.87 23.99
CA THR A 453 -20.43 -27.41 24.14
C THR A 453 -21.14 -26.72 22.97
N SER A 454 -22.47 -26.78 22.94
CA SER A 454 -23.33 -26.14 21.90
C SER A 454 -23.34 -24.60 21.92
N ARG A 455 -22.43 -24.00 22.69
CA ARG A 455 -22.41 -22.58 23.03
C ARG A 455 -21.57 -21.73 22.06
N PHE A 456 -20.54 -22.31 21.45
CA PHE A 456 -19.58 -21.58 20.62
C PHE A 456 -19.86 -21.79 19.13
N GLN A 457 -19.96 -20.70 18.37
CA GLN A 457 -19.93 -20.73 16.92
C GLN A 457 -18.51 -20.43 16.45
N VAL A 458 -17.89 -21.35 15.73
CA VAL A 458 -16.55 -21.13 15.16
C VAL A 458 -16.70 -20.59 13.75
N ARG A 459 -16.05 -19.47 13.45
CA ARG A 459 -16.02 -18.90 12.10
C ARG A 459 -14.60 -18.59 11.69
N SER A 460 -14.28 -18.81 10.41
CA SER A 460 -12.95 -18.52 9.88
C SER A 460 -12.96 -17.30 8.95
N TYR A 461 -11.91 -16.48 9.05
CA TYR A 461 -11.76 -15.23 8.29
C TYR A 461 -10.31 -14.97 7.86
N GLY A 462 -10.17 -13.98 6.97
CA GLY A 462 -8.92 -13.57 6.35
C GLY A 462 -8.69 -12.07 6.50
N ASN A 463 -7.44 -11.68 6.75
CA ASN A 463 -7.03 -10.28 6.86
C ASN A 463 -6.96 -9.58 5.51
N LEU A 464 -6.61 -10.31 4.45
CA LEU A 464 -6.60 -9.75 3.12
C LEU A 464 -8.05 -9.40 2.73
N PRO A 465 -8.30 -8.16 2.28
CA PRO A 465 -9.61 -7.74 1.78
C PRO A 465 -9.86 -8.37 0.41
N ARG A 466 -10.28 -9.64 0.42
CA ARG A 466 -10.64 -10.47 -0.72
C ARG A 466 -11.58 -11.58 -0.26
N GLU A 467 -12.50 -12.00 -1.13
CA GLU A 467 -13.54 -12.97 -0.80
C GLU A 467 -13.75 -13.98 -1.93
N GLY A 468 -14.37 -15.12 -1.62
CA GLY A 468 -14.76 -16.11 -2.62
C GLY A 468 -13.63 -17.02 -3.13
N ILE A 469 -12.41 -16.92 -2.60
CA ILE A 469 -11.27 -17.70 -3.09
C ILE A 469 -11.33 -19.12 -2.50
N THR A 470 -11.07 -20.12 -3.34
CA THR A 470 -11.00 -21.52 -2.91
C THR A 470 -9.66 -21.85 -2.23
N SER A 471 -9.67 -22.89 -1.40
CA SER A 471 -8.43 -23.46 -0.86
C SER A 471 -7.59 -24.08 -1.99
N PRO A 472 -6.24 -23.92 -1.98
CA PRO A 472 -5.36 -24.49 -3.00
C PRO A 472 -5.32 -26.02 -2.89
N ALA A 473 -4.93 -26.71 -3.97
CA ALA A 473 -4.95 -28.18 -4.04
C ALA A 473 -4.17 -28.85 -2.89
N ASN A 474 -2.97 -28.34 -2.57
CA ASN A 474 -2.16 -28.84 -1.45
C ASN A 474 -2.89 -28.71 -0.09
N ALA A 475 -3.67 -27.64 0.11
CA ALA A 475 -4.47 -27.44 1.32
C ALA A 475 -5.62 -28.46 1.43
N LEU A 476 -6.29 -28.74 0.30
CA LEU A 476 -7.37 -29.73 0.23
C LEU A 476 -6.84 -31.14 0.52
N GLN A 477 -5.70 -31.50 -0.07
CA GLN A 477 -5.04 -32.79 0.13
C GLN A 477 -4.65 -32.99 1.59
N ALA A 478 -3.97 -32.01 2.20
CA ALA A 478 -3.53 -32.09 3.59
C ALA A 478 -4.71 -32.14 4.58
N ALA A 479 -5.79 -31.36 4.34
CA ALA A 479 -6.98 -31.36 5.21
C ALA A 479 -7.68 -32.73 5.26
N LYS A 480 -7.73 -33.44 4.12
CA LYS A 480 -8.39 -34.74 4.00
C LYS A 480 -7.80 -35.78 4.95
N SER A 481 -6.49 -35.73 5.21
CA SER A 481 -5.81 -36.63 6.16
C SER A 481 -6.29 -36.47 7.61
N TYR A 482 -6.98 -35.38 7.94
CA TYR A 482 -7.59 -35.10 9.24
C TYR A 482 -9.12 -35.20 9.21
N GLY A 483 -9.70 -35.74 8.15
CA GLY A 483 -11.16 -35.85 7.99
C GLY A 483 -11.88 -34.51 7.78
N ILE A 484 -11.16 -33.46 7.38
CA ILE A 484 -11.73 -32.13 7.10
C ILE A 484 -11.91 -31.96 5.60
N ASP A 485 -13.12 -31.60 5.16
CA ASP A 485 -13.42 -31.25 3.77
C ASP A 485 -13.45 -29.72 3.59
N LEU A 486 -12.51 -29.19 2.82
CA LEU A 486 -12.41 -27.77 2.48
C LEU A 486 -12.87 -27.45 1.04
N THR A 487 -13.39 -28.42 0.28
CA THR A 487 -13.76 -28.22 -1.14
C THR A 487 -14.85 -27.16 -1.33
N ARG A 488 -15.78 -27.07 -0.37
CA ARG A 488 -16.86 -26.08 -0.34
C ARG A 488 -16.47 -24.76 0.33
N HIS A 489 -15.30 -24.70 0.97
CA HIS A 489 -14.85 -23.48 1.64
C HIS A 489 -14.62 -22.35 0.62
N ARG A 490 -14.95 -21.13 1.03
CA ARG A 490 -14.70 -19.90 0.28
C ARG A 490 -14.19 -18.85 1.24
N SER A 491 -13.12 -18.14 0.85
CA SER A 491 -12.50 -17.15 1.71
C SER A 491 -13.47 -16.02 2.06
N ARG A 492 -13.42 -15.55 3.31
CA ARG A 492 -14.23 -14.45 3.85
C ARG A 492 -13.32 -13.42 4.50
N HIS A 493 -13.60 -12.13 4.29
CA HIS A 493 -12.82 -11.07 4.91
C HIS A 493 -13.22 -10.87 6.39
N PHE A 494 -12.25 -10.54 7.26
CA PHE A 494 -12.52 -10.20 8.66
C PHE A 494 -13.05 -8.76 8.78
N THR A 495 -14.38 -8.62 8.71
CA THR A 495 -15.09 -7.34 8.74
C THR A 495 -15.16 -6.72 10.14
N HIS A 496 -15.57 -5.45 10.23
CA HIS A 496 -15.81 -4.79 11.51
C HIS A 496 -16.91 -5.51 12.30
N GLU A 497 -17.98 -5.92 11.62
CA GLU A 497 -19.09 -6.66 12.21
C GLU A 497 -18.66 -8.02 12.78
N ALA A 498 -17.75 -8.73 12.10
CA ALA A 498 -17.14 -9.95 12.62
C ALA A 498 -16.28 -9.66 13.85
N ALA A 499 -15.47 -8.60 13.80
CA ALA A 499 -14.65 -8.19 14.93
C ALA A 499 -15.47 -7.83 16.18
N THR A 500 -16.63 -7.19 16.02
CA THR A 500 -17.51 -6.82 17.14
C THR A 500 -18.34 -7.99 17.68
N ARG A 501 -18.65 -8.99 16.85
CA ARG A 501 -19.38 -10.20 17.27
C ARG A 501 -18.49 -11.22 17.97
N ALA A 502 -17.20 -11.27 17.63
CA ALA A 502 -16.25 -12.20 18.21
C ALA A 502 -16.07 -11.96 19.71
N GLN A 503 -16.22 -13.00 20.52
CA GLN A 503 -15.81 -12.99 21.93
C GLN A 503 -14.34 -13.40 22.09
N LEU A 504 -13.81 -14.12 21.11
CA LEU A 504 -12.44 -14.57 21.06
C LEU A 504 -11.94 -14.54 19.62
N ILE A 505 -10.72 -14.04 19.42
CA ILE A 505 -10.05 -14.07 18.13
C ILE A 505 -8.80 -14.95 18.23
N ILE A 506 -8.63 -15.85 17.28
CA ILE A 506 -7.49 -16.76 17.19
C ILE A 506 -6.69 -16.40 15.95
N VAL A 507 -5.39 -16.20 16.11
CA VAL A 507 -4.44 -15.88 15.03
C VAL A 507 -3.29 -16.88 14.98
N PHE A 508 -2.55 -16.90 13.88
CA PHE A 508 -1.46 -17.86 13.65
C PHE A 508 -0.08 -17.21 13.81
N ASP A 509 0.05 -15.92 13.50
CA ASP A 509 1.33 -15.22 13.51
C ASP A 509 1.18 -13.73 13.89
N GLU A 510 2.32 -13.06 14.05
CA GLU A 510 2.37 -11.64 14.42
C GLU A 510 1.89 -10.72 13.29
N ILE A 511 1.95 -11.17 12.03
CA ILE A 511 1.38 -10.42 10.89
C ILE A 511 -0.13 -10.35 11.05
N ASN A 512 -0.75 -11.46 11.42
CA ASN A 512 -2.19 -11.54 11.60
C ASN A 512 -2.65 -10.67 12.77
N ARG A 513 -1.98 -10.77 13.93
CA ARG A 513 -2.25 -9.94 15.11
C ARG A 513 -2.09 -8.46 14.79
N ARG A 514 -0.98 -8.09 14.15
CA ARG A 514 -0.65 -6.70 13.82
C ARG A 514 -1.69 -6.08 12.91
N TRP A 515 -2.14 -6.79 11.88
CA TRP A 515 -3.17 -6.27 10.97
C TRP A 515 -4.49 -5.98 11.71
N ILE A 516 -4.95 -6.88 12.60
CA ILE A 516 -6.17 -6.64 13.40
C ILE A 516 -5.98 -5.40 14.29
N ASP A 517 -4.84 -5.31 14.97
CA ASP A 517 -4.49 -4.19 15.84
C ASP A 517 -4.41 -2.85 15.08
N GLU A 518 -3.95 -2.87 13.84
CA GLU A 518 -3.84 -1.71 12.94
C GLU A 518 -5.19 -1.30 12.35
N ARG A 519 -6.04 -2.27 11.98
CA ARG A 519 -7.35 -2.03 11.37
C ARG A 519 -8.42 -1.69 12.41
N TYR A 520 -8.37 -2.31 13.59
CA TYR A 520 -9.37 -2.19 14.66
C TYR A 520 -8.69 -1.82 16.00
N PRO A 521 -8.07 -0.64 16.12
CA PRO A 521 -7.26 -0.29 17.30
C PRO A 521 -8.05 -0.15 18.61
N THR A 522 -9.37 0.01 18.52
CA THR A 522 -10.29 0.10 19.67
C THR A 522 -10.86 -1.25 20.09
N LEU A 523 -10.55 -2.33 19.35
CA LEU A 523 -11.02 -3.66 19.64
C LEU A 523 -10.44 -4.17 20.97
N ARG A 524 -11.33 -4.55 21.89
CA ARG A 524 -10.96 -5.07 23.22
C ARG A 524 -11.02 -6.58 23.33
N VAL A 525 -11.52 -7.24 22.29
CA VAL A 525 -11.66 -8.70 22.22
C VAL A 525 -10.29 -9.36 22.40
N PRO A 526 -10.16 -10.39 23.27
CA PRO A 526 -8.93 -11.14 23.41
C PRO A 526 -8.50 -11.75 22.07
N ILE A 527 -7.24 -11.53 21.67
CA ILE A 527 -6.65 -12.16 20.48
C ILE A 527 -5.50 -13.07 20.93
N LEU A 528 -5.63 -14.36 20.66
CA LEU A 528 -4.73 -15.43 21.07
C LEU A 528 -3.99 -16.01 19.88
N PHE A 529 -2.79 -16.55 20.13
CA PHE A 529 -2.06 -17.29 19.13
C PHE A 529 -2.40 -18.77 19.26
N LEU A 530 -2.82 -19.42 18.17
CA LEU A 530 -3.19 -20.83 18.20
C LEU A 530 -2.02 -21.68 18.71
N GLY A 531 -0.79 -21.40 18.27
CA GLY A 531 0.40 -22.15 18.67
C GLY A 531 0.69 -22.15 20.18
N SER A 532 0.11 -21.22 20.96
CA SER A 532 0.21 -21.24 22.43
C SER A 532 -0.43 -22.47 23.09
N PHE A 533 -1.22 -23.23 22.34
CA PHE A 533 -1.95 -24.41 22.80
C PHE A 533 -1.36 -25.75 22.31
N GLY A 534 -0.30 -25.71 21.48
CA GLY A 534 0.49 -26.88 21.12
C GLY A 534 1.78 -27.01 21.93
N THR A 535 2.66 -27.93 21.54
CA THR A 535 4.02 -28.11 22.09
C THR A 535 5.06 -27.26 21.34
N HIS A 536 4.80 -26.96 20.07
CA HIS A 536 5.64 -26.15 19.18
C HIS A 536 5.55 -24.63 19.43
N ASP A 537 6.25 -23.84 18.62
CA ASP A 537 6.29 -22.38 18.73
C ASP A 537 4.91 -21.73 18.72
N ARG A 538 4.84 -20.56 19.37
CA ARG A 538 3.63 -19.72 19.49
C ARG A 538 3.08 -19.31 18.12
N THR A 539 3.96 -19.10 17.14
CA THR A 539 3.59 -18.72 15.77
C THR A 539 3.62 -19.93 14.84
N ILE A 540 2.65 -20.03 13.95
CA ILE A 540 2.53 -21.07 12.92
C ILE A 540 2.72 -20.39 11.56
N ALA A 541 3.75 -20.81 10.81
CA ALA A 541 4.08 -20.25 9.50
C ALA A 541 2.94 -20.42 8.48
N ASP A 542 2.85 -19.51 7.51
CA ASP A 542 1.88 -19.61 6.42
C ASP A 542 2.39 -20.59 5.34
N PRO A 543 1.64 -21.65 4.97
CA PRO A 543 2.06 -22.59 3.94
C PRO A 543 1.71 -22.12 2.52
N ASP A 544 1.09 -20.94 2.36
CA ASP A 544 0.68 -20.42 1.05
C ASP A 544 1.87 -20.33 0.07
N GLY A 545 1.69 -20.85 -1.15
CA GLY A 545 2.76 -21.00 -2.14
C GLY A 545 3.78 -22.12 -1.84
N GLY A 546 3.57 -22.91 -0.79
CA GLY A 546 4.46 -23.99 -0.36
C GLY A 546 4.18 -25.37 -0.99
N THR A 547 5.11 -26.29 -0.76
CA THR A 547 5.04 -27.70 -1.19
C THR A 547 4.03 -28.50 -0.36
N PRO A 548 3.55 -29.67 -0.86
CA PRO A 548 2.68 -30.56 -0.08
C PRO A 548 3.22 -30.87 1.32
N THR A 549 4.51 -31.12 1.46
CA THR A 549 5.16 -31.36 2.76
C THR A 549 5.06 -30.17 3.71
N GLN A 550 5.17 -28.93 3.20
CA GLN A 550 5.00 -27.73 4.02
C GLN A 550 3.55 -27.58 4.53
N PHE A 551 2.58 -27.96 3.70
CA PHE A 551 1.16 -28.02 4.10
C PHE A 551 0.93 -29.08 5.19
N ASP A 552 1.41 -30.30 5.00
CA ASP A 552 1.27 -31.39 5.97
C ASP A 552 1.89 -31.03 7.32
N GLN A 553 3.10 -30.46 7.30
CA GLN A 553 3.77 -29.99 8.52
C GLN A 553 2.93 -28.93 9.21
N THR A 554 2.42 -27.94 8.47
CA THR A 554 1.62 -26.85 9.05
C THR A 554 0.32 -27.37 9.64
N TYR A 555 -0.38 -28.28 8.95
CA TYR A 555 -1.67 -28.81 9.41
C TYR A 555 -1.50 -29.71 10.64
N ARG A 556 -0.39 -30.44 10.75
CA ARG A 556 -0.05 -31.17 11.97
C ARG A 556 0.06 -30.24 13.19
N LEU A 557 0.79 -29.12 13.05
CA LEU A 557 0.92 -28.13 14.12
C LEU A 557 -0.45 -27.51 14.46
N ILE A 558 -1.25 -27.18 13.45
CA ILE A 558 -2.60 -26.63 13.65
C ILE A 558 -3.49 -27.63 14.38
N ALA A 559 -3.53 -28.90 13.97
CA ALA A 559 -4.37 -29.93 14.59
C ALA A 559 -3.98 -30.17 16.05
N GLU A 560 -2.68 -30.29 16.34
CA GLU A 560 -2.16 -30.43 17.70
C GLU A 560 -2.59 -29.26 18.59
N ALA A 561 -2.31 -28.02 18.15
CA ALA A 561 -2.64 -26.83 18.91
C ALA A 561 -4.16 -26.61 19.07
N THR A 562 -4.95 -26.95 18.04
CA THR A 562 -6.41 -26.85 18.09
C THR A 562 -7.00 -27.87 19.07
N THR A 563 -6.42 -29.08 19.14
CA THR A 563 -6.81 -30.10 20.13
C THR A 563 -6.55 -29.61 21.55
N GLY A 564 -5.36 -29.05 21.80
CA GLY A 564 -5.00 -28.47 23.10
C GLY A 564 -5.87 -27.26 23.48
N LEU A 565 -6.31 -26.47 22.51
CA LEU A 565 -7.25 -25.37 22.72
C LEU A 565 -8.65 -25.90 23.06
N ALA A 566 -9.19 -26.81 22.24
CA ALA A 566 -10.52 -27.38 22.43
C ALA A 566 -10.64 -28.02 23.81
N GLY A 567 -9.66 -28.83 24.23
CA GLY A 567 -9.65 -29.44 25.56
C GLY A 567 -9.71 -28.42 26.69
N ARG A 568 -9.12 -27.22 26.52
CA ARG A 568 -9.26 -26.14 27.52
C ARG A 568 -10.63 -25.50 27.50
N ILE A 569 -11.19 -25.24 26.32
CA ILE A 569 -12.53 -24.67 26.18
C ILE A 569 -13.58 -25.58 26.84
N CYS A 570 -13.45 -26.90 26.67
CA CYS A 570 -14.40 -27.87 27.21
C CYS A 570 -14.25 -28.07 28.73
N ASN A 571 -13.05 -27.87 29.28
CA ASN A 571 -12.77 -28.07 30.71
C ASN A 571 -13.04 -26.82 31.57
N GLY A 572 -13.25 -25.63 30.97
CA GLY A 572 -13.45 -24.35 31.67
C GLY A 572 -12.15 -23.62 31.97
#